data_AF-A0A7V0TYZ8-F1
#
_entry.id   AF-A0A7V0TYZ8-F1
#
_cell.length_a   1.000
_cell.length_b   1.000
_cell.length_c   1.000
_cell.angle_alpha   90.00
_cell.angle_beta   90.00
_cell.angle_gamma   90.00
#
_symmetry.space_group_name_H-M   'P 1'
#
loop_
_entity.id
_entity.type
_entity.pdbx_description
1 polymer ?
#
loop_
_entity_poly.entity_id
_entity_poly.type
_entity_poly.pdbx_seq_one_letter_code
_entity_poly.pdbx_strand_id
1 'polypeptide(L)'
;YKHYAPKARLILVEEQIRDCSYRQISDLIAQEQSQGHKVAVIFVGEVVSIQADVVVSLGQTATDYARLLFAKLRELDEQGMDVIIAIGIDPAGLGLAVMNRLRKAAGQVL
;
A
#
# COMPACT_ATOMS: atom_id res chain seq x y z
N TYR A 1 2.69 -21.24 -11.87
CA TYR A 1 2.25 -20.26 -10.87
C TYR A 1 2.69 -18.87 -11.35
N LYS A 2 1.80 -18.03 -11.88
CA LYS A 2 2.18 -16.67 -12.29
C LYS A 2 2.32 -15.84 -11.00
N HIS A 3 3.54 -15.45 -10.65
CA HIS A 3 3.76 -14.44 -9.64
C HIS A 3 3.15 -13.13 -10.16
N TYR A 4 2.07 -12.68 -9.52
CA TYR A 4 1.46 -11.40 -9.87
C TYR A 4 2.39 -10.27 -9.45
N ALA A 5 2.89 -9.50 -10.42
CA ALA A 5 3.47 -8.19 -10.19
C ALA A 5 2.42 -7.16 -10.60
N PRO A 6 2.04 -6.22 -9.73
CA PRO A 6 1.08 -5.17 -10.08
C PRO A 6 1.60 -4.34 -11.27
N LYS A 7 0.66 -3.78 -12.04
CA LYS A 7 0.99 -2.88 -13.16
C LYS A 7 1.35 -1.49 -12.64
N ALA A 8 0.59 -1.00 -11.66
CA ALA A 8 0.89 0.19 -10.91
C ALA A 8 2.23 0.04 -10.18
N ARG A 9 2.96 1.14 -10.06
CA ARG A 9 4.19 1.16 -9.26
C ARG A 9 3.82 1.02 -7.78
N LEU A 10 4.25 -0.09 -7.18
CA LEU A 10 4.05 -0.34 -5.76
C LEU A 10 5.19 0.27 -4.95
N ILE A 11 4.85 1.14 -4.00
CA ILE A 11 5.74 1.69 -2.99
C ILE A 11 5.34 1.07 -1.64
N LEU A 12 6.27 0.43 -0.97
CA LEU A 12 6.07 -0.11 0.37
C LEU A 12 6.59 0.89 1.40
N VAL A 13 5.76 1.30 2.35
CA VAL A 13 6.18 2.05 3.54
C VAL A 13 6.22 1.05 4.69
N GLU A 14 7.40 0.70 5.20
CA GLU A 14 7.52 -0.39 6.19
C GLU A 14 7.00 -0.01 7.57
N GLU A 15 7.03 1.28 7.90
CA GLU A 15 6.52 1.77 9.16
C GLU A 15 4.98 1.79 9.17
N GLN A 16 4.38 1.26 10.24
CA GLN A 16 2.97 1.50 10.54
C GLN A 16 2.74 3.00 10.73
N ILE A 17 1.52 3.47 10.41
CA ILE A 17 1.18 4.89 10.48
C ILE A 17 1.39 5.42 11.92
N ARG A 18 2.42 6.23 12.05
CA ARG A 18 2.73 7.13 13.16
C ARG A 18 2.82 8.56 12.62
N ASP A 19 2.82 9.56 13.50
CA ASP A 19 2.84 10.98 13.12
C ASP A 19 3.95 11.33 12.11
N CYS A 20 5.17 10.78 12.28
CA CYS A 20 6.29 10.99 11.37
C CYS A 20 6.06 10.37 9.98
N SER A 21 5.57 9.13 9.93
CA SER A 21 5.27 8.43 8.68
C SER A 21 4.08 9.06 7.94
N TYR A 22 3.12 9.66 8.65
CA TYR A 22 1.97 10.31 8.02
C TYR A 22 2.38 11.51 7.17
N ARG A 23 3.29 12.34 7.67
CA ARG A 23 3.85 13.46 6.90
C ARG A 23 4.57 12.96 5.64
N GLN A 24 5.42 11.94 5.79
CA GLN A 24 6.14 11.34 4.67
C GLN A 24 5.18 10.76 3.61
N ILE A 25 4.12 10.08 4.05
CA ILE A 25 3.08 9.55 3.15
C ILE A 25 2.35 10.70 2.44
N SER A 26 1.98 11.76 3.17
CA SER A 26 1.30 12.92 2.58
C SER A 26 2.18 13.64 1.55
N ASP A 27 3.47 13.85 1.87
CA ASP A 27 4.43 14.49 0.97
C ASP A 27 4.66 13.63 -0.27
N LEU A 28 4.75 12.30 -0.11
CA LEU A 28 4.86 11.36 -1.22
C LEU A 28 3.62 11.38 -2.12
N ILE A 29 2.42 11.37 -1.54
CA ILE A 29 1.18 11.43 -2.33
C ILE A 29 1.13 12.74 -3.14
N ALA A 30 1.40 13.88 -2.49
CA ALA A 30 1.39 15.18 -3.17
C ALA A 30 2.45 15.24 -4.29
N GLN A 31 3.65 14.69 -4.06
CA GLN A 31 4.70 14.62 -5.06
C GLN A 31 4.25 13.81 -6.28
N GLU A 32 3.67 12.63 -6.09
CA GLU A 32 3.21 11.77 -7.17
C GLU A 32 2.02 12.38 -7.93
N GLN A 33 1.06 12.96 -7.21
CA GLN A 33 -0.08 13.65 -7.82
C GLN A 33 0.35 14.90 -8.61
N SER A 34 1.38 15.63 -8.16
CA SER A 34 1.93 16.78 -8.90
C SER A 34 2.54 16.39 -10.25
N GLN A 35 2.92 15.11 -10.42
CA GLN A 35 3.41 14.54 -11.67
C GLN A 35 2.27 14.02 -12.57
N GLY A 36 1.02 14.14 -12.11
CA GLY A 36 -0.17 13.66 -12.82
C GLY A 36 -0.50 12.19 -12.57
N HIS A 37 0.16 11.52 -11.62
CA HIS A 37 -0.13 10.14 -11.26
C HIS A 37 -1.38 10.04 -10.39
N LYS A 38 -2.23 9.04 -10.66
CA LYS A 38 -3.30 8.61 -9.76
C LYS A 38 -2.74 7.72 -8.66
N VAL A 39 -2.95 8.13 -7.40
CA VAL A 39 -2.33 7.50 -6.24
C VAL A 39 -3.38 6.78 -5.40
N ALA A 40 -3.15 5.49 -5.13
CA ALA A 40 -3.91 4.73 -4.17
C ALA A 40 -3.10 4.41 -2.92
N VAL A 41 -3.75 4.40 -1.75
CA VAL A 41 -3.15 4.05 -0.47
C VAL A 41 -3.88 2.87 0.16
N ILE A 42 -3.12 1.85 0.56
CA ILE A 42 -3.63 0.64 1.19
C ILE A 42 -3.02 0.48 2.59
N PHE A 43 -3.83 0.23 3.61
CA PHE A 43 -3.39 0.08 4.99
C PHE A 43 -4.26 -0.90 5.80
N VAL A 44 -3.92 -1.13 7.07
CA VAL A 44 -4.74 -1.86 8.06
C VAL A 44 -5.19 -0.91 9.15
N GLY A 45 -6.42 -1.09 9.61
CA GLY A 45 -6.93 -0.38 10.78
C GLY A 45 -7.84 0.78 10.42
N GLU A 46 -7.92 1.74 11.33
CA GLU A 46 -8.85 2.87 11.22
C GLU A 46 -8.40 3.92 10.22
N VAL A 47 -9.39 4.61 9.65
CA VAL A 47 -9.19 5.63 8.62
C VAL A 47 -8.35 6.76 9.18
N VAL A 48 -7.12 6.84 8.69
CA VAL A 48 -6.29 8.02 8.83
C VAL A 48 -6.71 9.02 7.77
N SER A 49 -6.71 10.31 8.09
CA SER A 49 -7.08 11.39 7.16
C SER A 49 -6.08 11.53 6.02
N ILE A 50 -5.97 10.54 5.14
CA ILE A 50 -5.05 10.54 4.00
C ILE A 50 -5.80 11.11 2.80
N GLN A 51 -5.20 12.08 2.11
CA GLN A 51 -5.76 12.65 0.88
C GLN A 51 -5.06 12.03 -0.33
N ALA A 52 -5.67 11.01 -0.92
CA ALA A 52 -5.24 10.37 -2.16
C ALA A 52 -6.46 10.13 -3.06
N ASP A 53 -6.24 9.73 -4.32
CA ASP A 53 -7.34 9.41 -5.25
C ASP A 53 -8.17 8.22 -4.75
N VAL A 54 -7.51 7.23 -4.15
CA VAL A 54 -8.15 6.06 -3.53
C VAL A 54 -7.48 5.74 -2.19
N VAL A 55 -8.27 5.59 -1.13
CA VAL A 55 -7.79 5.24 0.21
C VAL A 55 -8.57 4.04 0.73
N VAL A 56 -7.88 2.94 1.03
CA VAL A 56 -8.50 1.66 1.36
C VAL A 56 -7.87 1.04 2.59
N SER A 57 -8.69 0.82 3.62
CA SER A 57 -8.35 -0.07 4.72
C SER A 57 -8.69 -1.52 4.36
N LEU A 58 -7.76 -2.45 4.55
CA LEU A 58 -7.95 -3.89 4.34
C LEU A 58 -8.16 -4.61 5.67
N GLY A 59 -9.22 -4.21 6.36
CA GLY A 59 -9.63 -4.80 7.63
C GLY A 59 -8.83 -4.29 8.82
N GLN A 60 -8.89 -5.04 9.92
CA GLN A 60 -8.35 -4.62 11.22
C GLN A 60 -7.15 -5.46 11.65
N THR A 61 -6.89 -6.58 10.97
CA THR A 61 -5.85 -7.54 11.36
C THR A 61 -4.88 -7.83 10.21
N ALA A 62 -3.69 -8.33 10.56
CA ALA A 62 -2.72 -8.85 9.58
C ALA A 62 -3.32 -9.97 8.70
N THR A 63 -4.28 -10.73 9.23
CA THR A 63 -4.99 -11.80 8.50
C THR A 63 -5.92 -11.24 7.44
N ASP A 64 -6.69 -10.20 7.77
CA ASP A 64 -7.55 -9.52 6.80
C ASP A 64 -6.70 -8.91 5.68
N TYR A 65 -5.63 -8.24 6.06
CA TYR A 65 -4.71 -7.62 5.10
C TYR A 65 -4.12 -8.67 4.16
N ALA A 66 -3.58 -9.77 4.68
CA ALA A 66 -3.03 -10.85 3.86
C ALA A 66 -4.06 -11.43 2.88
N ARG A 67 -5.30 -11.58 3.34
CA ARG A 67 -6.40 -12.16 2.55
C ARG A 67 -6.87 -11.23 1.44
N LEU A 68 -6.92 -9.93 1.70
CA LEU A 68 -7.53 -8.95 0.81
C LEU A 68 -6.50 -8.25 -0.11
N LEU A 69 -5.23 -8.18 0.30
CA LEU A 69 -4.18 -7.39 -0.36
C LEU A 69 -4.08 -7.67 -1.87
N PHE A 70 -3.89 -8.91 -2.28
CA PHE A 70 -3.68 -9.22 -3.69
C PHE A 70 -4.93 -9.03 -4.56
N ALA A 71 -6.12 -9.19 -3.97
CA ALA A 71 -7.36 -8.87 -4.67
C ALA A 71 -7.46 -7.36 -4.90
N LYS A 72 -7.18 -6.56 -3.85
CA LYS A 72 -7.21 -5.11 -3.95
C LYS A 72 -6.16 -4.54 -4.89
N LEU A 73 -4.94 -5.08 -4.90
CA LEU A 73 -3.90 -4.67 -5.86
C LEU A 73 -4.35 -4.84 -7.31
N ARG A 74 -5.04 -5.95 -7.64
CA ARG A 74 -5.59 -6.18 -8.99
C ARG A 74 -6.71 -5.20 -9.32
N GLU A 75 -7.60 -4.97 -8.37
CA GLU A 75 -8.70 -4.02 -8.54
C GLU A 75 -8.18 -2.60 -8.81
N LEU A 76 -7.13 -2.16 -8.11
CA LEU A 76 -6.51 -0.86 -8.34
C LEU A 76 -5.80 -0.77 -9.69
N ASP A 77 -5.17 -1.86 -10.14
CA ASP A 77 -4.62 -1.94 -11.50
C ASP A 77 -5.73 -1.86 -12.57
N GLU A 78 -6.90 -2.46 -12.32
CA GLU A 78 -8.07 -2.37 -13.20
C GLU A 78 -8.71 -0.97 -13.19
N GLN A 79 -8.63 -0.26 -12.06
CA GLN A 79 -9.04 1.15 -11.94
C GLN A 79 -8.05 2.12 -12.59
N GLY A 80 -6.90 1.62 -13.07
CA GLY A 80 -5.88 2.43 -13.74
C GLY A 80 -5.17 3.38 -12.77
N MET A 81 -4.88 2.92 -11.55
CA MET A 81 -3.96 3.62 -10.66
C MET A 81 -2.53 3.54 -11.20
N ASP A 82 -1.77 4.62 -11.05
CA ASP A 82 -0.39 4.69 -11.50
C ASP A 82 0.57 4.29 -10.37
N VAL A 83 0.23 4.67 -9.14
CA VAL A 83 1.03 4.39 -7.93
C VAL A 83 0.14 3.80 -6.84
N ILE A 84 0.62 2.74 -6.21
CA ILE A 84 0.01 2.16 -5.01
C ILE A 84 1.01 2.29 -3.87
N ILE A 85 0.63 2.99 -2.81
CA ILE A 85 1.37 3.07 -1.55
C ILE A 85 0.76 2.04 -0.60
N ALA A 86 1.50 0.96 -0.33
CA ALA A 86 1.11 -0.05 0.64
C ALA A 86 1.83 0.20 1.96
N ILE A 87 1.04 0.39 3.03
CA ILE A 87 1.56 0.56 4.37
C ILE A 87 1.78 -0.81 5.01
N GLY A 88 2.97 -0.98 5.55
CA GLY A 88 3.44 -2.20 6.17
C GLY A 88 2.68 -2.56 7.42
N ILE A 89 2.75 -3.84 7.75
CA ILE A 89 2.20 -4.43 8.98
C ILE A 89 3.35 -5.04 9.79
N ASP A 90 3.09 -5.30 11.08
CA ASP A 90 4.07 -5.97 11.95
C ASP A 90 4.58 -7.27 11.30
N PRO A 91 5.91 -7.43 11.08
CA PRO A 91 6.48 -8.61 10.43
C PRO A 91 6.56 -9.81 11.39
N ALA A 92 5.46 -10.11 12.10
CA ALA A 92 5.32 -11.27 12.95
C ALA A 92 4.28 -12.26 12.38
N GLY A 93 4.53 -13.56 12.55
CA GLY A 93 3.64 -14.61 12.06
C GLY A 93 3.31 -14.46 10.57
N LEU A 94 2.02 -14.26 10.26
CA LEU A 94 1.55 -14.07 8.89
C LEU A 94 2.07 -12.76 8.25
N GLY A 95 2.26 -11.71 9.06
CA GLY A 95 2.76 -10.42 8.58
C GLY A 95 4.16 -10.52 7.97
N LEU A 96 5.01 -11.40 8.50
CA LEU A 96 6.34 -11.68 7.93
C LEU A 96 6.23 -12.18 6.48
N ALA A 97 5.32 -13.11 6.23
CA ALA A 97 5.11 -13.67 4.90
C ALA A 97 4.55 -12.62 3.93
N VAL A 98 3.61 -11.79 4.39
CA VAL A 98 3.03 -10.69 3.60
C VAL A 98 4.10 -9.66 3.24
N MET A 99 4.84 -9.17 4.22
CA MET A 99 5.90 -8.17 4.02
C MET A 99 6.97 -8.69 3.04
N ASN A 100 7.32 -9.98 3.12
CA ASN A 100 8.23 -10.60 2.15
C ASN A 100 7.69 -10.61 0.72
N ARG A 101 6.36 -10.71 0.53
CA ARG A 101 5.75 -10.61 -0.80
C ARG A 101 5.67 -9.17 -1.27
N LEU A 102 5.31 -8.24 -0.39
CA LEU A 102 5.26 -6.80 -0.69
C LEU A 102 6.64 -6.28 -1.11
N ARG A 103 7.71 -6.58 -0.36
CA ARG A 103 9.09 -6.19 -0.72
C ARG A 103 9.51 -6.69 -2.10
N LYS A 104 9.04 -7.88 -2.49
CA LYS A 104 9.34 -8.45 -3.82
C LYS A 104 8.53 -7.83 -4.94
N ALA A 105 7.35 -7.31 -4.64
CA ALA A 105 6.48 -6.65 -5.61
C ALA A 105 6.74 -5.15 -5.70
N ALA A 106 7.28 -4.54 -4.64
CA ALA A 106 7.54 -3.11 -4.55
C ALA A 106 8.71 -2.73 -5.45
N GLY A 107 8.53 -1.65 -6.23
CA GLY A 107 9.62 -1.01 -6.96
C GLY A 107 10.46 -0.09 -6.08
N GLN A 108 9.93 0.27 -4.91
CA GLN A 108 10.56 1.16 -3.94
C GLN A 108 10.08 0.79 -2.52
N VAL A 109 11.01 0.76 -1.57
CA VAL A 109 10.75 0.54 -0.15
C VAL A 109 11.21 1.77 0.63
N LEU A 110 10.37 2.27 1.52
CA LEU A 110 10.55 3.46 2.35
C LEU A 110 10.42 3.11 3.83
#